data_AF-U2V979-F1
#
_entry.id   AF-U2V979-F1
#
_cell.length_a   1.000
_cell.length_b   1.000
_cell.length_c   1.000
_cell.angle_alpha   90.00
_cell.angle_beta   90.00
_cell.angle_gamma   90.00
#
_symmetry.space_group_name_H-M   'P 1'
#
loop_
_entity.id
_entity.type
_entity.pdbx_description
1 polymer ?
#
loop_
_entity_poly.entity_id
_entity_poly.type
_entity_poly.pdbx_seq_one_letter_code
_entity_poly.pdbx_strand_id
1 'polypeptide(L)'
;MEKSKMKETYFIYRDKKALERQSDGVEFCKIPEFYDNKIYFYCAEYMIFWTSIEDIGDLSKAKDFKLKNKIIPATLKEICSNGLVDYINFIKQYYIQNKKILGVTYIRL
;
A
#
# COMPACT_ATOMS: atom_id res chain seq x y z
N MET A 1 7.33 10.42 -29.90
CA MET A 1 7.47 10.03 -28.47
C MET A 1 6.27 9.20 -28.09
N GLU A 2 6.45 7.90 -27.85
CA GLU A 2 5.39 7.05 -27.31
C GLU A 2 4.95 7.60 -25.94
N LYS A 3 3.63 7.79 -25.76
CA LYS A 3 3.08 8.21 -24.47
C LYS A 3 3.30 7.06 -23.49
N SER A 4 4.10 7.25 -22.43
CA SER A 4 4.26 6.21 -21.42
C SER A 4 2.93 5.98 -20.72
N LYS A 5 2.37 4.78 -20.91
CA LYS A 5 1.22 4.28 -20.15
C LYS A 5 1.77 3.34 -19.09
N MET A 6 1.39 3.58 -17.85
CA MET A 6 1.81 2.76 -16.72
C MET A 6 0.58 2.39 -15.90
N LYS A 7 0.61 1.18 -15.34
CA LYS A 7 -0.37 0.71 -14.39
C LYS A 7 0.35 0.42 -13.07
N GLU A 8 -0.05 1.09 -12.01
CA GLU A 8 0.43 0.77 -10.66
C GLU A 8 -0.66 0.02 -9.92
N THR A 9 -0.27 -1.07 -9.25
CA THR A 9 -1.19 -1.96 -8.56
C THR A 9 -0.81 -2.03 -7.10
N TYR A 10 -1.76 -1.71 -6.24
CA TYR A 10 -1.64 -1.76 -4.79
C TYR A 10 -2.58 -2.83 -4.26
N PHE A 11 -2.05 -3.71 -3.43
CA PHE A 11 -2.86 -4.64 -2.65
C PHE A 11 -3.20 -3.96 -1.33
N ILE A 12 -4.45 -4.09 -0.88
CA ILE A 12 -4.96 -3.38 0.29
C ILE A 12 -5.47 -4.40 1.31
N TYR A 13 -5.03 -4.25 2.56
CA TYR A 13 -5.68 -4.86 3.71
C TYR A 13 -6.55 -3.80 4.39
N ARG A 14 -7.84 -4.08 4.47
CA ARG A 14 -8.83 -3.23 5.13
C ARG A 14 -9.00 -3.72 6.56
N ASP A 15 -8.14 -3.23 7.45
CA ASP A 15 -8.23 -3.54 8.88
C ASP A 15 -9.52 -3.01 9.51
N LYS A 16 -9.85 -3.53 10.70
CA LYS A 16 -11.08 -3.22 11.43
C LYS A 16 -11.27 -1.72 11.71
N LYS A 17 -10.17 -0.95 11.81
CA LYS A 17 -10.19 0.48 12.13
C LYS A 17 -10.05 1.36 10.88
N ALA A 18 -10.00 0.80 9.69
CA ALA A 18 -9.94 1.58 8.44
C ALA A 18 -11.11 2.57 8.31
N LEU A 19 -12.31 2.15 8.72
CA LEU A 19 -13.50 3.01 8.70
C LEU A 19 -13.39 4.18 9.69
N GLU A 20 -12.91 3.93 10.91
CA GLU A 20 -12.70 4.98 11.92
C GLU A 20 -11.66 6.01 11.46
N ARG A 21 -10.64 5.55 10.74
CA ARG A 21 -9.65 6.41 10.09
C ARG A 21 -10.13 7.01 8.77
N GLN A 22 -11.34 6.70 8.29
CA GLN A 22 -11.80 7.13 6.96
C GLN A 22 -10.78 6.81 5.85
N SER A 23 -10.09 5.67 5.96
CA SER A 23 -9.07 5.23 5.01
C SER A 23 -9.53 4.02 4.20
N ASP A 24 -8.91 3.82 3.03
CA ASP A 24 -9.07 2.59 2.25
C ASP A 24 -8.52 1.35 3.01
N GLY A 25 -7.70 1.57 4.03
CA GLY A 25 -6.99 0.54 4.79
C GLY A 25 -5.50 0.83 4.77
N VAL A 26 -4.71 -0.22 4.58
CA VAL A 26 -3.26 -0.14 4.39
C VAL A 26 -2.82 -0.78 3.08
N GLU A 27 -1.87 -0.15 2.42
CA GLU A 27 -1.17 -0.65 1.24
C GLU A 27 -0.02 -1.57 1.68
N PHE A 28 0.05 -2.76 1.09
CA PHE A 28 1.26 -3.59 1.19
C PHE A 28 2.36 -2.94 0.34
N CYS A 29 3.42 -2.46 0.98
CA CYS A 29 4.47 -1.71 0.30
C CYS A 29 5.87 -2.01 0.82
N LYS A 30 6.88 -1.57 0.08
CA LYS A 30 8.28 -1.45 0.51
C LYS A 30 8.61 0.02 0.67
N ILE A 31 9.39 0.34 1.70
CA ILE A 31 9.92 1.68 1.95
C ILE A 31 11.39 1.68 1.48
N PRO A 32 11.71 2.29 0.31
CA PRO A 32 13.04 2.20 -0.28
C PRO A 32 14.16 2.69 0.65
N GLU A 33 13.86 3.67 1.50
CA GLU A 33 14.82 4.28 2.41
C GLU A 33 15.28 3.35 3.54
N PHE A 34 14.60 2.23 3.78
CA PHE A 34 14.99 1.28 4.82
C PHE A 34 15.94 0.19 4.32
N TYR A 35 16.04 0.01 2.99
CA TYR A 35 16.98 -0.91 2.35
C TYR A 35 16.94 -2.36 2.88
N ASP A 36 15.81 -2.82 3.43
CA ASP A 36 15.69 -4.14 4.08
C ASP A 36 14.74 -5.10 3.35
N ASN A 37 14.18 -4.68 2.20
CA ASN A 37 13.24 -5.43 1.37
C ASN A 37 12.01 -5.99 2.12
N LYS A 38 11.66 -5.45 3.29
CA LYS A 38 10.48 -5.89 4.03
C LYS A 38 9.20 -5.29 3.48
N ILE A 39 8.11 -6.03 3.67
CA ILE A 39 6.76 -5.52 3.45
C ILE A 39 6.33 -4.75 4.70
N TYR A 40 5.86 -3.53 4.47
CA TYR A 40 5.23 -2.65 5.42
C TYR A 40 3.77 -2.43 5.04
N PHE A 41 3.02 -1.90 6.01
CA PHE A 41 1.59 -1.65 5.87
C PHE A 41 1.36 -0.14 5.97
N TYR A 42 1.20 0.52 4.83
CA TYR A 42 1.17 1.98 4.76
C TYR A 42 -0.24 2.54 4.60
N CYS A 43 -0.64 3.48 5.44
CA CYS A 43 -1.89 4.23 5.29
C CYS A 43 -1.58 5.59 4.66
N ALA A 44 -1.99 5.78 3.40
CA ALA A 44 -1.69 6.97 2.63
C ALA A 44 -2.35 8.24 3.20
N GLU A 45 -3.57 8.11 3.73
CA GLU A 45 -4.37 9.21 4.27
C GLU A 45 -3.74 9.84 5.52
N TYR A 46 -2.98 9.05 6.30
CA TYR A 46 -2.33 9.50 7.54
C TYR A 46 -0.82 9.58 7.41
N MET A 47 -0.25 9.14 6.28
CA MET A 47 1.18 9.04 6.05
C MET A 47 1.95 8.26 7.13
N ILE A 48 1.29 7.25 7.71
CA ILE A 48 1.86 6.36 8.74
C ILE A 48 1.98 4.94 8.21
N PHE A 49 2.84 4.15 8.85
CA PHE A 49 2.96 2.72 8.54
C PHE A 49 3.11 1.85 9.78
N TRP A 50 2.79 0.57 9.62
CA TRP A 50 3.06 -0.48 10.59
C TRP A 50 4.10 -1.46 10.04
N THR A 51 4.85 -2.09 10.95
CA THR A 51 5.87 -3.09 10.64
C THR A 51 5.42 -4.53 10.85
N SER A 52 4.25 -4.72 11.44
CA SER A 52 3.63 -6.02 11.72
C SER A 52 2.15 -5.91 11.38
N ILE A 53 1.56 -7.05 10.96
CA ILE A 53 0.16 -7.09 10.54
C ILE A 53 -0.80 -7.04 11.73
N GLU A 54 -0.35 -7.56 12.87
CA GLU A 54 -1.07 -7.60 14.14
C GLU A 54 -1.26 -6.21 14.73
N ASP A 55 -0.32 -5.29 14.46
CA ASP A 55 -0.35 -3.92 14.97
C ASP A 55 -1.25 -2.96 14.17
N ILE A 56 -1.73 -3.38 12.98
CA ILE A 56 -2.42 -2.49 12.05
C ILE A 56 -3.69 -1.92 12.68
N GLY A 57 -3.80 -0.59 12.59
CA GLY A 57 -4.90 0.19 13.15
C GLY A 57 -4.70 0.58 14.61
N ASP A 58 -3.69 0.05 15.31
CA ASP A 58 -3.23 0.64 16.57
C ASP A 58 -2.31 1.83 16.27
N LEU A 59 -2.84 3.04 16.40
CA LEU A 59 -2.08 4.28 16.16
C LEU A 59 -0.89 4.44 17.12
N SER A 60 -0.91 3.80 18.30
CA SER A 60 0.25 3.83 19.22
C SER A 60 1.44 3.00 18.73
N LYS A 61 1.18 2.05 17.82
CA LYS A 61 2.18 1.20 17.16
C LYS A 61 2.57 1.72 15.77
N ALA A 62 1.81 2.67 15.26
CA ALA A 62 2.09 3.30 13.98
C ALA A 62 3.39 4.11 14.05
N LYS A 63 4.13 4.09 12.95
CA LYS A 63 5.33 4.90 12.78
C LYS A 63 5.01 6.03 11.80
N ASP A 64 5.31 7.24 12.23
CA ASP A 64 5.42 8.40 11.34
C ASP A 64 6.81 8.36 10.70
N PHE A 65 6.84 8.35 9.37
CA PHE A 65 8.08 8.52 8.61
C PHE A 65 7.85 9.47 7.45
N LYS A 66 8.69 10.50 7.39
CA LYS A 66 8.73 11.43 6.27
C LYS A 66 9.42 10.77 5.07
N LEU A 67 8.61 10.10 4.25
CA LEU A 67 8.99 9.55 2.95
C LEU A 67 9.68 10.61 2.09
N LYS A 68 10.89 10.31 1.61
CA LYS A 68 11.62 11.16 0.64
C LYS A 68 11.34 10.71 -0.78
N ASN A 69 11.21 9.40 -0.95
CA ASN A 69 10.86 8.73 -2.18
C ASN A 69 9.43 8.19 -2.11
N LYS A 70 8.89 7.83 -3.27
CA LYS A 70 7.60 7.14 -3.35
C LYS A 70 7.73 5.74 -2.76
N ILE A 71 6.74 5.31 -1.97
CA ILE A 71 6.59 3.89 -1.61
C ILE A 71 6.50 3.02 -2.86
N ILE A 72 7.04 1.81 -2.78
CA ILE A 72 6.96 0.83 -3.87
C ILE A 72 5.89 -0.18 -3.47
N PRO A 73 4.84 -0.41 -4.27
CA PRO A 73 3.87 -1.47 -3.97
C PRO A 73 4.57 -2.83 -3.87
N ALA A 74 4.19 -3.63 -2.87
CA ALA A 74 4.62 -5.02 -2.81
C ALA A 74 3.97 -5.81 -3.95
N THR A 75 4.74 -6.66 -4.60
CA THR A 75 4.22 -7.55 -5.64
C THR A 75 3.41 -8.67 -5.02
N LEU A 76 2.45 -9.24 -5.76
CA LEU A 76 1.70 -10.42 -5.29
C LEU A 76 2.63 -11.57 -4.91
N LYS A 77 3.72 -11.78 -5.66
CA LYS A 77 4.72 -12.80 -5.36
C LYS A 77 5.37 -12.57 -4.00
N GLU A 78 5.77 -11.33 -3.68
CA GLU A 78 6.35 -11.00 -2.38
C GLU A 78 5.32 -11.21 -1.25
N ILE A 79 4.07 -10.77 -1.45
CA ILE A 79 2.99 -10.96 -0.47
C ILE A 79 2.75 -12.45 -0.19
N CYS A 80 2.60 -13.26 -1.24
CA CYS A 80 2.42 -14.72 -1.10
C CYS A 80 3.63 -15.38 -0.41
N SER A 81 4.84 -14.98 -0.77
CA SER A 81 6.07 -15.53 -0.17
C SER A 81 6.22 -15.21 1.31
N ASN A 82 5.52 -14.18 1.80
CA ASN A 82 5.47 -13.81 3.22
C ASN A 82 4.21 -14.37 3.94
N GLY A 83 3.39 -15.19 3.28
CA GLY A 83 2.17 -15.75 3.88
C GLY A 83 1.07 -14.71 4.14
N LEU A 84 1.10 -13.58 3.43
CA LEU A 84 0.21 -12.44 3.69
C LEU A 84 -1.00 -12.37 2.74
N VAL A 85 -1.18 -13.36 1.86
CA VAL A 85 -2.18 -13.31 0.77
C VAL A 85 -3.62 -13.23 1.29
N ASP A 86 -3.93 -13.91 2.39
CA ASP A 86 -5.28 -13.99 2.96
C ASP A 86 -5.75 -12.66 3.57
N TYR A 87 -4.84 -11.69 3.73
CA TYR A 87 -5.16 -10.37 4.24
C TYR A 87 -5.52 -9.37 3.14
N ILE A 88 -5.44 -9.74 1.86
CA ILE A 88 -5.82 -8.82 0.78
C ILE A 88 -7.36 -8.76 0.69
N ASN A 89 -7.94 -7.58 0.93
CA ASN A 89 -9.38 -7.37 0.77
C ASN A 89 -9.75 -6.80 -0.60
N PHE A 90 -8.91 -5.94 -1.17
CA PHE A 90 -9.12 -5.41 -2.50
C PHE A 90 -7.82 -4.92 -3.14
N ILE A 91 -7.88 -4.74 -4.46
CA ILE A 91 -6.78 -4.27 -5.28
C ILE A 91 -7.14 -2.88 -5.79
N LYS A 92 -6.23 -1.92 -5.61
CA LYS A 92 -6.34 -0.54 -6.10
C LYS A 92 -5.38 -0.34 -7.27
N GLN A 93 -5.90 0.01 -8.43
CA GLN A 93 -5.13 0.13 -9.67
C GLN A 93 -5.19 1.55 -10.21
N TYR A 94 -4.03 2.17 -10.36
CA TYR A 94 -3.88 3.49 -10.96
C TYR A 94 -3.46 3.38 -12.42
N TYR A 95 -4.20 4.05 -13.30
CA TYR A 95 -3.83 4.21 -14.70
C TYR A 95 -3.13 5.56 -14.87
N ILE A 96 -1.85 5.53 -15.21
CA ILE A 96 -1.00 6.72 -15.28
C ILE A 96 -0.56 6.92 -16.73
N GLN A 97 -0.70 8.15 -17.22
CA GLN A 97 -0.17 8.56 -18.51
C GLN A 97 0.50 9.93 -18.39
N ASN A 98 1.73 10.05 -18.91
CA ASN A 98 2.49 11.31 -18.86
C ASN A 98 2.56 11.90 -17.42
N LYS A 99 2.80 11.03 -16.42
CA LYS A 99 2.83 11.37 -14.98
C LYS A 99 1.51 11.89 -14.38
N LYS A 100 0.39 11.79 -15.11
CA LYS A 100 -0.95 12.13 -14.60
C LYS A 100 -1.76 10.86 -14.36
N ILE A 101 -2.51 10.84 -13.26
CA ILE A 101 -3.50 9.79 -12.99
C ILE A 101 -4.71 10.05 -13.89
N LEU A 102 -5.05 9.07 -14.73
CA LEU A 102 -6.22 9.10 -15.61
C LEU A 102 -7.45 8.45 -14.95
N GLY A 103 -7.23 7.53 -14.04
CA GLY A 103 -8.30 6.82 -13.37
C GLY A 103 -7.78 5.87 -12.30
N VAL A 104 -8.70 5.48 -11.42
CA VAL A 104 -8.48 4.50 -10.35
C VAL A 104 -9.56 3.44 -10.45
N THR A 105 -9.18 2.18 -10.36
CA THR A 105 -10.11 1.06 -10.28
C THR A 105 -9.88 0.28 -8.99
N TYR A 106 -10.98 -0.09 -8.35
CA TYR A 106 -11.00 -0.93 -7.16
C TYR A 106 -11.56 -2.30 -7.54
N ILE A 107 -10.83 -3.37 -7.22
CA ILE A 107 -11.25 -4.75 -7.44
C ILE A 107 -11.40 -5.39 -6.06
N ARG A 108 -12.63 -5.67 -5.65
CA ARG A 108 -12.91 -6.37 -4.40
C ARG A 108 -12.73 -7.88 -4.61
N LEU A 109 -12.05 -8.54 -3.66
CA LEU A 109 -11.84 -9.98 -3.64
C LEU A 109 -12.89 -10.68 -2.78
#